data_AF-A0A378TQ02-F1
#
_entry.id   AF-A0A378TQ02-F1
#
_cell.length_a   1.000
_cell.length_b   1.000
_cell.length_c   1.000
_cell.angle_alpha   90.00
_cell.angle_beta   90.00
_cell.angle_gamma   90.00
#
_symmetry.space_group_name_H-M   'P 1'
#
loop_
_entity.id
_entity.type
_entity.pdbx_description
1 polymer ?
#
loop_
_entity_poly.entity_id
_entity_poly.type
_entity_poly.pdbx_seq_one_letter_code
_entity_poly.pdbx_strand_id
1 'polypeptide(L)'
;MKTTITITCPSCLCHSIKKNGVKSYGKQNYFCKNCHRQFVQQSELSYKGCYSHIDNKIRLMLARGSIADIVVIEQVSKAKVLSVLTNSNHKIKPKQQHYDTLEVDEFWTYVGNKKNKVWLIYAYDKGTGEIVAFVWGKRNLATAKKLKIQLTQLGITFNKIACDDWDSFLTAFKHSLKQVGKRFTVGIEGNNTRLRTFVRRAFRRTCCFSKKLENHFKAFELVFHYINYGWV
;
A
#
# COMPACT_ATOMS: atom_id res chain seq x y z
N MET A 1 -20.31 41.04 -17.08
CA MET A 1 -19.11 40.70 -16.28
C MET A 1 -18.29 39.66 -17.04
N LYS A 2 -17.06 39.97 -17.47
CA LYS A 2 -16.14 38.95 -18.01
C LYS A 2 -15.47 38.26 -16.82
N THR A 3 -15.87 37.03 -16.52
CA THR A 3 -15.22 36.22 -15.48
C THR A 3 -13.83 35.84 -15.98
N THR A 4 -12.81 36.57 -15.55
CA THR A 4 -11.42 36.27 -15.88
C THR A 4 -11.03 34.99 -15.14
N ILE A 5 -10.94 33.86 -15.85
CA ILE A 5 -10.55 32.60 -15.22
C ILE A 5 -9.03 32.62 -15.01
N THR A 6 -8.60 32.73 -13.75
CA THR A 6 -7.19 32.63 -13.39
C THR A 6 -6.73 31.18 -13.57
N ILE A 7 -5.82 30.95 -14.51
CA ILE A 7 -5.26 29.63 -14.77
C ILE A 7 -4.10 29.40 -13.79
N THR A 8 -4.09 28.24 -13.12
CA THR A 8 -3.04 27.82 -12.19
C THR A 8 -2.49 26.47 -12.61
N CYS A 9 -1.19 26.23 -12.34
CA CYS A 9 -0.60 24.94 -12.60
C CYS A 9 -1.16 23.91 -11.62
N PRO A 10 -1.71 22.76 -12.07
CA PRO A 10 -2.27 21.75 -11.17
C PRO A 10 -1.21 21.01 -10.32
N SER A 11 0.09 21.21 -10.58
CA SER A 11 1.18 20.56 -9.86
C SER A 11 1.79 21.43 -8.77
N CYS A 12 2.11 22.68 -9.10
CA CYS A 12 2.83 23.61 -8.22
C CYS A 12 2.03 24.87 -7.88
N LEU A 13 0.77 24.94 -8.33
CA LEU A 13 -0.17 26.03 -8.08
C LEU A 13 0.27 27.42 -8.57
N CYS A 14 1.43 27.55 -9.21
CA CYS A 14 1.93 28.83 -9.71
C CYS A 14 1.07 29.37 -10.87
N HIS A 15 1.15 30.69 -11.07
CA HIS A 15 0.49 31.41 -12.16
C HIS A 15 1.38 31.62 -13.39
N SER A 16 2.67 31.23 -13.32
CA SER A 16 3.64 31.40 -14.41
C SER A 16 3.39 30.40 -15.53
N ILE A 17 2.40 30.70 -16.38
CA ILE A 17 1.85 29.78 -17.39
C ILE A 17 1.86 30.44 -18.76
N LYS A 18 2.21 29.66 -19.79
CA LYS A 18 2.04 30.06 -21.20
C LYS A 18 1.14 29.06 -21.94
N LYS A 19 0.45 29.52 -22.98
CA LYS A 19 -0.19 28.63 -23.96
C LYS A 19 0.88 27.86 -24.73
N ASN A 20 0.65 26.57 -24.98
CA ASN A 20 1.61 25.65 -25.59
C ASN A 20 0.95 24.75 -26.64
N GLY A 21 0.34 25.38 -27.65
CA GLY A 21 -0.41 24.70 -28.71
C GLY A 21 -1.76 24.12 -28.25
N VAL A 22 -2.37 23.34 -29.13
CA VAL A 22 -3.66 22.68 -28.91
C VAL A 22 -3.44 21.17 -28.99
N LYS A 23 -4.09 20.39 -28.10
CA LYS A 23 -4.01 18.93 -28.15
C LYS A 23 -4.78 18.38 -29.36
N SER A 24 -4.48 17.15 -29.78
CA SER A 24 -5.17 16.48 -30.91
C SER A 24 -6.69 16.44 -30.78
N TYR A 25 -7.22 16.46 -29.55
CA TYR A 25 -8.65 16.50 -29.23
C TYR A 25 -9.20 17.92 -29.02
N GLY A 26 -8.51 18.94 -29.54
CA GLY A 26 -9.01 20.32 -29.65
C GLY A 26 -8.93 21.19 -28.38
N LYS A 27 -8.38 20.69 -27.27
CA LYS A 27 -8.28 21.47 -26.02
C LYS A 27 -6.99 22.27 -25.93
N GLN A 28 -7.07 23.45 -25.29
CA GLN A 28 -5.91 24.33 -25.12
C GLN A 28 -4.90 23.68 -24.18
N ASN A 29 -3.68 23.47 -24.67
CA ASN A 29 -2.55 23.01 -23.86
C ASN A 29 -1.85 24.21 -23.24
N TYR A 30 -1.51 24.11 -21.97
CA TYR A 30 -0.78 25.08 -21.19
C TYR A 30 0.55 24.48 -20.74
N PHE A 31 1.57 25.32 -20.57
CA PHE A 31 2.87 24.95 -20.06
C PHE A 31 3.21 25.81 -18.85
N CYS A 32 3.51 25.17 -17.73
CA CYS A 32 4.00 25.82 -16.53
C CYS A 32 5.49 26.13 -16.69
N LYS A 33 5.88 27.40 -16.58
CA LYS A 33 7.30 27.79 -16.69
C LYS A 33 8.14 27.34 -15.48
N ASN A 34 7.52 27.17 -14.31
CA ASN A 34 8.23 26.80 -13.08
C ASN A 34 8.54 25.30 -13.00
N CYS A 35 7.52 24.43 -13.12
CA CYS A 35 7.70 22.97 -13.02
C CYS A 35 7.76 22.26 -14.38
N HIS A 36 7.77 23.00 -15.49
CA HIS A 36 7.80 22.49 -16.87
C HIS A 36 6.65 21.53 -17.25
N ARG A 37 5.59 21.46 -16.44
CA ARG A 37 4.43 20.61 -16.69
C ARG A 37 3.56 21.15 -17.80
N GLN A 38 3.15 20.27 -18.71
CA GLN A 38 2.08 20.53 -19.68
C GLN A 38 0.72 20.06 -19.13
N PHE A 39 -0.34 20.84 -19.32
CA PHE A 39 -1.68 20.51 -18.83
C PHE A 39 -2.80 21.19 -19.63
N VAL A 40 -4.00 20.65 -19.55
CA VAL A 40 -5.25 21.30 -20.00
C VAL A 40 -5.96 21.84 -18.77
N GLN A 41 -6.67 22.97 -18.92
CA GLN A 41 -7.42 23.56 -17.82
C GLN A 41 -8.47 22.59 -17.25
N GLN A 42 -8.66 22.60 -15.94
CA GLN A 42 -9.52 21.64 -15.25
C GLN A 42 -10.97 21.64 -15.75
N SER A 43 -11.55 22.80 -16.04
CA SER A 43 -12.90 22.95 -16.61
C SER A 43 -13.04 22.39 -18.03
N GLU A 44 -11.94 22.19 -18.74
CA GLU A 44 -11.91 21.67 -20.11
C GLU A 44 -11.68 20.15 -20.16
N LEU A 45 -11.42 19.51 -19.02
CA LEU A 45 -11.20 18.07 -18.95
C LEU A 45 -12.51 17.30 -19.17
N SER A 46 -12.52 16.43 -20.18
CA SER A 46 -13.63 15.52 -20.46
C SER A 46 -13.58 14.23 -19.64
N TYR A 47 -12.37 13.78 -19.27
CA TYR A 47 -12.17 12.54 -18.53
C TYR A 47 -11.83 12.79 -17.06
N LYS A 48 -12.63 12.23 -16.14
CA LYS A 48 -12.48 12.43 -14.70
C LYS A 48 -11.13 11.95 -14.14
N GLY A 49 -10.53 10.94 -14.76
CA GLY A 49 -9.21 10.44 -14.34
C GLY A 49 -8.05 11.40 -14.58
N CYS A 50 -8.28 12.54 -15.23
CA CYS A 50 -7.29 13.61 -15.43
C CYS A 50 -7.34 14.69 -14.35
N TYR A 51 -8.33 14.70 -13.46
CA TYR A 51 -8.40 15.67 -12.37
C TYR A 51 -7.21 15.50 -11.41
N SER A 52 -6.61 16.61 -10.96
CA SER A 52 -5.40 16.60 -10.12
C SER A 52 -5.56 15.83 -8.80
N HIS A 53 -6.75 15.89 -8.19
CA HIS A 53 -7.04 15.26 -6.91
C HIS A 53 -7.40 13.77 -7.00
N ILE A 54 -7.69 13.25 -8.22
CA ILE A 54 -8.27 11.92 -8.39
C ILE A 54 -7.31 10.83 -7.92
N ASP A 55 -6.01 11.02 -8.08
CA ASP A 55 -5.01 10.02 -7.72
C ASP A 55 -4.95 9.80 -6.21
N ASN A 56 -5.01 10.88 -5.42
CA ASN A 56 -5.03 10.79 -3.94
C ASN A 56 -6.32 10.11 -3.47
N LYS A 57 -7.46 10.44 -4.08
CA LYS A 57 -8.74 9.80 -3.77
C LYS A 57 -8.72 8.31 -4.10
N ILE A 58 -8.19 7.94 -5.28
CA ILE A 58 -8.00 6.55 -5.68
C ILE A 58 -7.10 5.79 -4.69
N ARG A 59 -5.97 6.37 -4.24
CA ARG A 59 -5.09 5.73 -3.24
C ARG A 59 -5.84 5.46 -1.94
N LEU A 60 -6.61 6.43 -1.44
CA LEU A 60 -7.35 6.27 -0.19
C LEU A 60 -8.42 5.19 -0.32
N MET A 61 -9.14 5.17 -1.44
CA MET A 61 -10.13 4.12 -1.71
C MET A 61 -9.46 2.75 -1.91
N LEU A 62 -8.28 2.67 -2.54
CA LEU A 62 -7.53 1.42 -2.69
C LEU A 62 -7.08 0.85 -1.35
N ALA A 63 -6.86 1.68 -0.34
CA ALA A 63 -6.48 1.24 1.00
C ALA A 63 -7.62 0.52 1.75
N ARG A 64 -8.88 0.69 1.30
CA ARG A 64 -10.08 0.16 2.00
C ARG A 64 -11.15 -0.48 1.10
N GLY A 65 -10.92 -0.54 -0.21
CA GLY A 65 -11.94 -0.85 -1.21
C GLY A 65 -11.43 -1.69 -2.37
N SER A 66 -12.33 -2.09 -3.26
CA SER A 66 -11.99 -2.84 -4.46
C SER A 66 -11.78 -1.93 -5.67
N ILE A 67 -11.02 -2.41 -6.67
CA ILE A 67 -10.86 -1.69 -7.94
C ILE A 67 -12.21 -1.50 -8.64
N ALA A 68 -13.11 -2.47 -8.54
CA ALA A 68 -14.42 -2.41 -9.19
C ALA A 68 -15.26 -1.27 -8.61
N ASP A 69 -15.30 -1.15 -7.28
CA ASP A 69 -16.04 -0.08 -6.60
C ASP A 69 -15.49 1.30 -6.98
N ILE A 70 -14.16 1.44 -7.03
CA ILE A 70 -13.51 2.71 -7.42
C ILE A 70 -13.87 3.11 -8.84
N VAL A 71 -13.88 2.16 -9.78
CA VAL A 71 -14.26 2.41 -11.18
C VAL A 71 -15.70 2.93 -11.26
N VAL A 72 -16.62 2.35 -10.50
CA VAL A 72 -18.04 2.77 -10.48
C VAL A 72 -18.21 4.12 -9.82
N ILE A 73 -17.65 4.31 -8.62
CA ILE A 73 -17.85 5.52 -7.80
C ILE A 73 -17.18 6.73 -8.46
N GLU A 74 -15.91 6.60 -8.86
CA GLU A 74 -15.15 7.72 -9.43
C GLU A 74 -15.37 7.88 -10.94
N GLN A 75 -16.04 6.93 -11.58
CA GLN A 75 -16.28 6.90 -13.03
C GLN A 75 -14.98 7.07 -13.81
N VAL A 76 -13.93 6.38 -13.37
CA VAL A 76 -12.60 6.33 -14.01
C VAL A 76 -12.36 4.93 -14.59
N SER A 77 -11.49 4.84 -15.59
CA SER A 77 -11.14 3.56 -16.17
C SER A 77 -10.38 2.67 -15.18
N LYS A 78 -10.57 1.35 -15.30
CA LYS A 78 -9.79 0.36 -14.54
C LYS A 78 -8.28 0.53 -14.75
N ALA A 79 -7.86 0.91 -15.97
CA ALA A 79 -6.47 1.17 -16.28
C ALA A 79 -5.91 2.34 -15.47
N LYS A 80 -6.70 3.41 -15.27
CA LYS A 80 -6.32 4.53 -14.41
C LYS A 80 -6.12 4.09 -12.96
N VAL A 81 -7.08 3.35 -12.38
CA VAL A 81 -6.97 2.85 -11.00
C VAL A 81 -5.73 1.97 -10.81
N LEU A 82 -5.49 1.05 -11.77
CA LEU A 82 -4.31 0.20 -11.75
C LEU A 82 -3.01 1.00 -11.89
N SER A 83 -2.98 2.00 -12.76
CA SER A 83 -1.81 2.87 -12.93
C SER A 83 -1.50 3.64 -11.64
N VAL A 84 -2.51 4.18 -10.95
CA VAL A 84 -2.31 4.84 -9.65
C VAL A 84 -1.74 3.85 -8.65
N LEU A 85 -2.27 2.62 -8.58
CA LEU A 85 -1.76 1.58 -7.69
C LEU A 85 -0.30 1.23 -7.97
N THR A 86 0.06 0.94 -9.24
CA THR A 86 1.42 0.53 -9.60
C THR A 86 2.45 1.63 -9.40
N ASN A 87 2.04 2.89 -9.59
CA ASN A 87 2.88 4.06 -9.38
C ASN A 87 2.94 4.52 -7.91
N SER A 88 2.18 3.89 -7.01
CA SER A 88 2.19 4.21 -5.58
C SER A 88 3.33 3.47 -4.89
N ASN A 89 4.37 4.21 -4.53
CA ASN A 89 5.57 3.67 -3.88
C ASN A 89 5.52 3.95 -2.39
N HIS A 90 4.82 3.10 -1.66
CA HIS A 90 4.74 3.20 -0.21
C HIS A 90 5.77 2.30 0.45
N LYS A 91 6.42 2.85 1.48
CA LYS A 91 7.29 2.11 2.38
C LYS A 91 6.82 2.36 3.80
N ILE A 92 7.02 1.39 4.65
CA ILE A 92 6.86 1.55 6.09
C ILE A 92 8.23 1.73 6.73
N LYS A 93 8.25 2.52 7.78
CA LYS A 93 9.36 2.73 8.69
C LYS A 93 8.83 2.54 10.10
N PRO A 94 9.46 1.71 10.93
CA PRO A 94 9.11 1.55 12.34
C PRO A 94 9.07 2.91 13.04
N LYS A 95 8.06 3.15 13.90
CA LYS A 95 7.97 4.38 14.70
C LYS A 95 8.96 4.38 15.85
N GLN A 96 9.36 3.20 16.32
CA GLN A 96 10.28 3.00 17.43
C GLN A 96 11.46 2.11 17.03
N GLN A 97 12.57 2.26 17.75
CA GLN A 97 13.76 1.40 17.61
C GLN A 97 13.75 0.21 18.59
N HIS A 98 12.98 0.32 19.68
CA HIS A 98 12.84 -0.73 20.68
C HIS A 98 11.38 -1.07 20.92
N TYR A 99 11.06 -2.35 21.05
CA TYR A 99 9.72 -2.86 21.37
C TYR A 99 9.80 -3.87 22.51
N ASP A 100 8.85 -3.87 23.44
CA ASP A 100 8.87 -4.92 24.48
C ASP A 100 8.59 -6.31 23.88
N THR A 101 7.48 -6.43 23.15
CA THR A 101 7.06 -7.69 22.54
C THR A 101 6.67 -7.47 21.09
N LEU A 102 7.27 -8.22 20.17
CA LEU A 102 6.84 -8.29 18.78
C LEU A 102 6.07 -9.57 18.54
N GLU A 103 4.87 -9.44 17.96
CA GLU A 103 4.06 -10.56 17.49
C GLU A 103 4.46 -10.88 16.05
N VAL A 104 4.79 -12.14 15.76
CA VAL A 104 5.21 -12.62 14.43
C VAL A 104 4.29 -13.73 13.99
N ASP A 105 3.77 -13.60 12.77
CA ASP A 105 2.85 -14.58 12.20
C ASP A 105 2.94 -14.58 10.66
N GLU A 106 2.39 -15.64 10.07
CA GLU A 106 2.24 -15.81 8.65
C GLU A 106 0.87 -15.40 8.13
N PHE A 107 0.86 -14.87 6.92
CA PHE A 107 -0.34 -14.57 6.19
C PHE A 107 -0.20 -15.05 4.75
N TRP A 108 -1.19 -15.77 4.24
CA TRP A 108 -1.15 -16.28 2.88
C TRP A 108 -2.30 -15.77 2.02
N THR A 109 -2.02 -15.61 0.74
CA THR A 109 -2.96 -15.19 -0.30
C THR A 109 -2.74 -15.99 -1.59
N TYR A 110 -3.50 -15.66 -2.65
CA TYR A 110 -3.32 -16.21 -3.98
C TYR A 110 -3.15 -15.11 -5.02
N VAL A 111 -2.30 -15.36 -6.02
CA VAL A 111 -2.13 -14.50 -7.19
C VAL A 111 -2.32 -15.30 -8.47
N GLY A 112 -3.26 -14.87 -9.31
CA GLY A 112 -3.60 -15.53 -10.57
C GLY A 112 -4.44 -16.79 -10.36
N ASN A 113 -3.86 -17.84 -9.79
CA ASN A 113 -4.52 -19.14 -9.57
C ASN A 113 -4.30 -19.68 -8.14
N LYS A 114 -5.09 -20.71 -7.75
CA LYS A 114 -5.03 -21.31 -6.41
C LYS A 114 -3.72 -22.04 -6.10
N LYS A 115 -2.98 -22.49 -7.14
CA LYS A 115 -1.70 -23.17 -6.97
C LYS A 115 -0.59 -22.17 -6.60
N ASN A 116 -0.73 -20.93 -7.05
CA ASN A 116 0.20 -19.86 -6.73
C ASN A 116 -0.16 -19.18 -5.39
N LYS A 117 0.14 -19.89 -4.30
CA LYS A 117 0.09 -19.33 -2.94
C LYS A 117 1.26 -18.41 -2.71
N VAL A 118 0.97 -17.23 -2.19
CA VAL A 118 1.98 -16.24 -1.81
C VAL A 118 1.95 -16.08 -0.30
N TRP A 119 3.12 -16.18 0.33
CA TRP A 119 3.25 -16.08 1.78
C TRP A 119 3.92 -14.77 2.18
N LEU A 120 3.32 -14.13 3.16
CA LEU A 120 3.82 -12.98 3.89
C LEU A 120 4.18 -13.46 5.29
N ILE A 121 5.33 -13.05 5.79
CA ILE A 121 5.66 -13.15 7.21
C ILE A 121 5.94 -11.73 7.66
N TYR A 122 5.36 -11.31 8.78
CA TYR A 122 5.53 -9.96 9.28
C TYR A 122 5.58 -9.90 10.80
N ALA A 123 6.23 -8.84 11.29
CA ALA A 123 6.29 -8.50 12.71
C ALA A 123 5.34 -7.33 12.98
N TYR A 124 4.58 -7.45 14.06
CA TYR A 124 3.56 -6.51 14.47
C TYR A 124 3.76 -6.15 15.95
N ASP A 125 3.62 -4.88 16.27
CA ASP A 125 3.56 -4.44 17.66
C ASP A 125 2.11 -4.07 18.02
N LYS A 126 1.56 -4.78 19.00
CA LYS A 126 0.20 -4.55 19.48
C LYS A 126 0.07 -3.20 20.19
N GLY A 127 1.12 -2.72 20.87
CA GLY A 127 1.08 -1.48 21.63
C GLY A 127 0.87 -0.25 20.74
N THR A 128 1.65 -0.14 19.67
CA THR A 128 1.53 0.93 18.66
C THR A 128 0.52 0.65 17.57
N GLY A 129 0.13 -0.61 17.39
CA GLY A 129 -0.70 -1.06 16.28
C GLY A 129 -0.02 -1.01 14.92
N GLU A 130 1.32 -1.01 14.89
CA GLU A 130 2.10 -0.87 13.67
C GLU A 130 2.64 -2.20 13.15
N ILE A 131 2.77 -2.29 11.83
CA ILE A 131 3.55 -3.32 11.17
C ILE A 131 5.01 -2.84 11.17
N VAL A 132 5.89 -3.57 11.85
CA VAL A 132 7.29 -3.16 12.04
C VAL A 132 8.14 -3.55 10.84
N ALA A 133 8.03 -4.79 10.39
CA ALA A 133 8.73 -5.31 9.23
C ALA A 133 7.92 -6.43 8.56
N PHE A 134 8.14 -6.66 7.27
CA PHE A 134 7.47 -7.73 6.54
C PHE A 134 8.31 -8.23 5.36
N VAL A 135 8.15 -9.52 5.07
CA VAL A 135 8.83 -10.19 3.95
C VAL A 135 7.87 -11.08 3.17
N TRP A 136 8.02 -11.06 1.85
CA TRP A 136 7.34 -12.00 0.95
C TRP A 136 8.23 -13.20 0.65
N GLY A 137 7.65 -14.40 0.60
CA GLY A 137 8.40 -15.62 0.31
C GLY A 137 7.55 -16.88 0.29
N LYS A 138 8.19 -17.99 0.70
CA LYS A 138 7.54 -19.29 0.92
C LYS A 138 7.35 -19.49 2.42
N ARG A 139 6.45 -20.40 2.82
CA ARG A 139 6.34 -20.86 4.20
C ARG A 139 7.53 -21.75 4.56
N ASN A 140 8.67 -21.14 4.89
CA ASN A 140 9.89 -21.86 5.29
C ASN A 140 10.78 -21.02 6.21
N LEU A 141 11.74 -21.71 6.84
CA LEU A 141 12.76 -21.12 7.70
C LEU A 141 13.57 -20.00 7.02
N ALA A 142 13.87 -20.12 5.73
CA ALA A 142 14.61 -19.10 5.00
C ALA A 142 13.87 -17.75 4.99
N THR A 143 12.55 -17.77 4.82
CA THR A 143 11.72 -16.55 4.83
C THR A 143 11.61 -15.98 6.26
N ALA A 144 11.49 -16.82 7.28
CA ALA A 144 11.52 -16.36 8.68
C ALA A 144 12.87 -15.71 9.05
N LYS A 145 14.00 -16.29 8.61
CA LYS A 145 15.33 -15.70 8.79
C LYS A 145 15.47 -14.36 8.06
N LYS A 146 14.88 -14.21 6.87
CA LYS A 146 14.85 -12.92 6.15
C LYS A 146 14.14 -11.84 6.96
N LEU A 147 13.03 -12.15 7.62
CA LEU A 147 12.35 -11.19 8.49
C LEU A 147 13.27 -10.73 9.63
N LYS A 148 13.94 -11.68 10.30
CA LYS A 148 14.90 -11.35 11.36
C LYS A 148 16.04 -10.46 10.87
N ILE A 149 16.63 -10.78 9.72
CA ILE A 149 17.68 -9.96 9.09
C ILE A 149 17.16 -8.55 8.82
N GLN A 150 15.95 -8.42 8.30
CA GLN A 150 15.34 -7.12 8.03
C GLN A 150 15.13 -6.30 9.31
N LEU A 151 14.67 -6.92 10.40
CA LEU A 151 14.56 -6.27 11.71
C LEU A 151 15.92 -5.76 12.20
N THR A 152 16.98 -6.57 12.09
CA THR A 152 18.34 -6.18 12.45
C THR A 152 18.86 -5.04 11.57
N GLN A 153 18.64 -5.09 10.25
CA GLN A 153 19.04 -4.04 9.30
C GLN A 153 18.32 -2.71 9.56
N LEU A 154 17.10 -2.75 10.07
CA LEU A 154 16.34 -1.58 10.49
C LEU A 154 16.78 -1.04 11.87
N GLY A 155 17.74 -1.70 12.54
CA GLY A 155 18.19 -1.31 13.87
C GLY A 155 17.16 -1.59 14.97
N ILE A 156 16.24 -2.53 14.76
CA ILE A 156 15.17 -2.83 15.70
C ILE A 156 15.64 -3.81 16.76
N THR A 157 15.41 -3.46 18.02
CA THR A 157 15.64 -4.30 19.19
C THR A 157 14.30 -4.65 19.84
N PHE A 158 14.23 -5.81 20.50
CA PHE A 158 13.03 -6.24 21.21
C PHE A 158 13.35 -7.19 22.36
N ASN A 159 12.53 -7.18 23.41
CA ASN A 159 12.74 -8.08 24.55
C ASN A 159 12.20 -9.48 24.25
N LYS A 160 11.00 -9.56 23.67
CA LYS A 160 10.26 -10.81 23.46
C LYS A 160 9.72 -10.93 22.04
N ILE A 161 9.61 -12.18 21.58
CA ILE A 161 8.88 -12.56 20.36
C ILE A 161 7.72 -13.46 20.75
N ALA A 162 6.52 -13.04 20.37
CA ALA A 162 5.33 -13.87 20.42
C ALA A 162 5.06 -14.45 19.03
N CYS A 163 4.98 -15.78 18.93
CA CYS A 163 4.73 -16.48 17.67
C CYS A 163 4.03 -17.81 17.94
N ASP A 164 3.56 -18.49 16.89
CA ASP A 164 3.03 -19.84 17.00
C ASP A 164 4.17 -20.88 17.20
N ASP A 165 3.79 -22.13 17.51
CA ASP A 165 4.71 -23.26 17.69
C ASP A 165 5.33 -23.75 16.36
N TRP A 166 5.35 -22.93 15.31
CA TRP A 166 5.94 -23.34 14.04
C TRP A 166 7.48 -23.36 14.13
N ASP A 167 8.06 -24.55 13.88
CA ASP A 167 9.50 -24.82 14.01
C ASP A 167 10.42 -23.81 13.28
N SER A 168 9.94 -23.25 12.17
CA SER A 168 10.69 -22.22 11.44
C SER A 168 10.85 -20.92 12.23
N PHE A 169 9.84 -20.48 12.98
CA PHE A 169 9.97 -19.32 13.88
C PHE A 169 10.82 -19.66 15.10
N LEU A 170 10.64 -20.87 15.66
CA LEU A 170 11.46 -21.33 16.77
C LEU A 170 12.95 -21.32 16.42
N THR A 171 13.29 -21.79 15.22
CA THR A 171 14.68 -21.81 14.75
C THR A 171 15.18 -20.41 14.36
N ALA A 172 14.38 -19.58 13.70
CA ALA A 172 14.80 -18.22 13.31
C ALA A 172 15.08 -17.32 14.53
N PHE A 173 14.22 -17.37 15.54
CA PHE A 173 14.27 -16.53 16.74
C PHE A 173 14.83 -17.26 17.97
N LYS A 174 15.66 -18.31 17.78
CA LYS A 174 16.18 -19.17 18.86
C LYS A 174 16.76 -18.43 20.08
N HIS A 175 17.42 -17.30 19.88
CA HIS A 175 18.10 -16.53 20.92
C HIS A 175 17.25 -15.42 21.56
N SER A 176 15.98 -15.30 21.21
CA SER A 176 15.06 -14.29 21.76
C SER A 176 14.20 -14.92 22.86
N LEU A 177 13.79 -14.13 23.87
CA LEU A 177 12.81 -14.61 24.85
C LEU A 177 11.46 -14.82 24.15
N LYS A 178 10.89 -16.02 24.25
CA LYS A 178 9.70 -16.39 23.49
C LYS A 178 8.49 -16.53 24.37
N GLN A 179 7.37 -16.06 23.85
CA GLN A 179 6.05 -16.32 24.41
C GLN A 179 5.27 -17.11 23.37
N VAL A 180 5.17 -18.41 23.59
CA VAL A 180 4.49 -19.29 22.64
C VAL A 180 3.04 -19.52 23.07
N GLY A 181 2.15 -19.51 22.09
CA GLY A 181 0.73 -19.79 22.27
C GLY A 181 -0.18 -18.62 21.90
N LYS A 182 -1.41 -18.98 21.49
CA LYS A 182 -2.39 -18.05 20.89
C LYS A 182 -2.73 -16.82 21.73
N ARG A 183 -2.60 -16.91 23.07
CA ARG A 183 -2.88 -15.78 23.97
C ARG A 183 -1.95 -14.58 23.74
N PHE A 184 -0.77 -14.80 23.15
CA PHE A 184 0.23 -13.77 22.91
C PHE A 184 0.23 -13.22 21.48
N THR A 185 -0.57 -13.81 20.57
CA THR A 185 -0.66 -13.42 19.14
C THR A 185 -1.99 -12.74 18.78
N VAL A 186 -2.75 -12.30 19.79
CA VAL A 186 -4.09 -11.72 19.59
C VAL A 186 -4.03 -10.43 18.76
N GLY A 187 -2.97 -9.63 18.91
CA GLY A 187 -2.81 -8.38 18.17
C GLY A 187 -2.64 -8.63 16.68
N ILE A 188 -1.73 -9.52 16.30
CA ILE A 188 -1.43 -9.87 14.92
C ILE A 188 -2.56 -10.65 14.26
N GLU A 189 -3.29 -11.50 15.02
CA GLU A 189 -4.51 -12.15 14.53
C GLU A 189 -5.62 -11.14 14.21
N GLY A 190 -5.80 -10.14 15.06
CA GLY A 190 -6.69 -9.00 14.81
C GLY A 190 -6.27 -8.23 13.55
N ASN A 191 -4.96 -7.98 13.39
CA ASN A 191 -4.43 -7.32 12.21
C ASN A 191 -4.57 -8.18 10.94
N ASN A 192 -4.42 -9.50 11.01
CA ASN A 192 -4.69 -10.42 9.90
C ASN A 192 -6.15 -10.28 9.41
N THR A 193 -7.09 -10.15 10.35
CA THR A 193 -8.51 -9.89 10.03
C THR A 193 -8.70 -8.52 9.38
N ARG A 194 -8.00 -7.48 9.88
CA ARG A 194 -7.97 -6.14 9.28
C ARG A 194 -7.43 -6.18 7.85
N LEU A 195 -6.32 -6.88 7.60
CA LEU A 195 -5.73 -7.04 6.28
C LEU A 195 -6.69 -7.73 5.30
N ARG A 196 -7.40 -8.79 5.73
CA ARG A 196 -8.43 -9.44 4.90
C ARG A 196 -9.57 -8.50 4.53
N THR A 197 -9.90 -7.56 5.42
CA THR A 197 -10.98 -6.58 5.21
C THR A 197 -10.55 -5.46 4.27
N PHE A 198 -9.36 -4.87 4.51
CA PHE A 198 -8.88 -3.71 3.78
C PHE A 198 -8.35 -4.10 2.40
N VAL A 199 -7.53 -5.16 2.36
CA VAL A 199 -6.98 -5.71 1.12
C VAL A 199 -8.00 -6.68 0.54
N ARG A 200 -9.04 -6.19 -0.15
CA ARG A 200 -10.12 -7.04 -0.71
C ARG A 200 -9.60 -8.19 -1.59
N ARG A 201 -8.42 -8.02 -2.19
CA ARG A 201 -7.71 -9.02 -3.01
C ARG A 201 -7.00 -10.13 -2.21
N ALA A 202 -6.99 -10.07 -0.88
CA ALA A 202 -6.36 -11.05 0.02
C ALA A 202 -7.28 -12.22 0.40
N PHE A 203 -8.57 -12.14 0.04
CA PHE A 203 -9.61 -13.04 0.58
C PHE A 203 -9.73 -14.38 -0.17
N ARG A 204 -10.69 -14.50 -1.09
CA ARG A 204 -10.96 -15.72 -1.86
C ARG A 204 -10.93 -15.38 -3.35
N ARG A 205 -10.33 -16.27 -4.16
CA ARG A 205 -10.18 -16.09 -5.62
C ARG A 205 -11.50 -15.72 -6.31
N THR A 206 -12.61 -16.24 -5.83
CA THR A 206 -13.94 -16.05 -6.45
C THR A 206 -14.50 -14.64 -6.30
N CYS A 207 -13.97 -13.81 -5.41
CA CYS A 207 -14.48 -12.46 -5.17
C CYS A 207 -13.58 -11.40 -5.80
N CYS A 208 -12.37 -11.24 -5.25
CA CYS A 208 -11.40 -10.24 -5.66
C CYS A 208 -10.01 -10.87 -5.56
N PHE A 209 -9.25 -10.88 -6.65
CA PHE A 209 -7.89 -11.41 -6.67
C PHE A 209 -6.98 -10.63 -7.60
N SER A 210 -5.68 -10.65 -7.29
CA SER A 210 -4.66 -10.10 -8.18
C SER A 210 -4.34 -11.07 -9.30
N LYS A 211 -4.34 -10.58 -10.55
CA LYS A 211 -3.81 -11.34 -11.70
C LYS A 211 -2.28 -11.26 -11.82
N LYS A 212 -1.68 -10.17 -11.34
CA LYS A 212 -0.24 -9.90 -11.37
C LYS A 212 0.31 -9.80 -9.95
N LEU A 213 1.52 -10.34 -9.73
CA LEU A 213 2.18 -10.35 -8.43
C LEU A 213 2.57 -8.93 -7.98
N GLU A 214 3.11 -8.13 -8.89
CA GLU A 214 3.49 -6.74 -8.63
C GLU A 214 2.33 -5.90 -8.08
N ASN A 215 1.16 -5.95 -8.74
CA ASN A 215 -0.04 -5.24 -8.27
C ASN A 215 -0.52 -5.76 -6.90
N HIS A 216 -0.23 -7.02 -6.59
CA HIS A 216 -0.55 -7.58 -5.28
C HIS A 216 0.34 -6.96 -4.21
N PHE A 217 1.66 -6.95 -4.43
CA PHE A 217 2.62 -6.35 -3.50
C PHE A 217 2.35 -4.86 -3.30
N LYS A 218 2.13 -4.10 -4.39
CA LYS A 218 1.79 -2.67 -4.31
C LYS A 218 0.55 -2.39 -3.46
N ALA A 219 -0.47 -3.25 -3.54
CA ALA A 219 -1.66 -3.08 -2.73
C ALA A 219 -1.39 -3.33 -1.24
N PHE A 220 -0.58 -4.33 -0.90
CA PHE A 220 -0.17 -4.56 0.48
C PHE A 220 0.73 -3.44 1.01
N GLU A 221 1.71 -2.98 0.22
CA GLU A 221 2.56 -1.84 0.56
C GLU A 221 1.73 -0.59 0.91
N LEU A 222 0.75 -0.26 0.07
CA LEU A 222 -0.20 0.83 0.31
C LEU A 222 -0.99 0.64 1.60
N VAL A 223 -1.55 -0.56 1.83
CA VAL A 223 -2.35 -0.83 3.03
C VAL A 223 -1.50 -0.83 4.30
N PHE A 224 -0.27 -1.36 4.27
CA PHE A 224 0.62 -1.32 5.43
C PHE A 224 0.99 0.12 5.80
N HIS A 225 1.28 0.94 4.79
CA HIS A 225 1.52 2.37 5.01
C HIS A 225 0.30 3.04 5.62
N TYR A 226 -0.90 2.78 5.09
CA TYR A 226 -2.14 3.32 5.65
C TYR A 226 -2.41 2.84 7.08
N ILE A 227 -2.12 1.57 7.40
CA ILE A 227 -2.26 1.02 8.76
C ILE A 227 -1.32 1.75 9.73
N ASN A 228 -0.07 1.96 9.34
CA ASN A 228 0.94 2.57 10.20
C ASN A 228 0.73 4.07 10.40
N TYR A 229 0.33 4.80 9.35
CA TYR A 229 0.33 6.27 9.37
C TYR A 229 -1.06 6.92 9.29
N GLY A 230 -2.09 6.18 8.89
CA GLY A 230 -3.47 6.68 8.78
C GLY A 230 -3.78 7.52 7.53
N TRP A 231 -2.82 7.69 6.62
CA TRP A 231 -2.96 8.43 5.36
C TRP A 231 -2.23 7.72 4.20
N VAL A 232 -2.41 8.22 2.98
CA VAL A 232 -1.80 7.73 1.72
C VAL A 232 -1.46 8.87 0.77
#